data_AF-A0A1Y2ESF3-F1
#
_entry.id   AF-A0A1Y2ESF3-F1
#
_cell.length_a   1.000
_cell.length_b   1.000
_cell.length_c   1.000
_cell.angle_alpha   90.00
_cell.angle_beta   90.00
_cell.angle_gamma   90.00
#
_symmetry.space_group_name_H-M   'P 1'
#
loop_
_entity.id
_entity.type
_entity.pdbx_description
1 polymer ?
#
loop_
_entity_poly.entity_id
_entity_poly.type
_entity_poly.pdbx_seq_one_letter_code
_entity_poly.pdbx_strand_id
1 'polypeptide(L)'
;MNSAEMRVQLYENLKRSGITDKMKSQLRSCIVQELLKNTKLSNGGTSGYANIFDNNDIPPKNFMSSKVLLKTINSLIIGYLKASNYEFTLSVFLPECGMSKNDEVYNEDDIKKVLNINKNNSKFFEI
;
A
#
# COMPACT_ATOMS: atom_id res chain seq x y z
N MET A 1 7.85 -36.61 -43.36
CA MET A 1 7.48 -35.81 -42.19
C MET A 1 8.32 -34.56 -42.17
N ASN A 2 7.69 -33.40 -42.31
CA ASN A 2 8.38 -32.12 -42.42
C ASN A 2 8.83 -31.64 -41.02
N SER A 3 10.03 -31.08 -40.91
CA SER A 3 10.63 -30.66 -39.63
C SER A 3 9.75 -29.67 -38.85
N ALA A 4 8.91 -28.89 -39.55
CA ALA A 4 7.94 -27.98 -38.94
C ALA A 4 6.80 -28.70 -38.20
N GLU A 5 6.25 -29.79 -38.76
CA GLU A 5 5.16 -30.55 -38.12
C GLU A 5 5.64 -31.21 -36.83
N MET A 6 6.87 -31.72 -36.83
CA MET A 6 7.47 -32.36 -35.65
C MET A 6 7.68 -31.35 -34.51
N ARG A 7 8.08 -30.10 -34.83
CA ARG A 7 8.18 -29.02 -33.84
C ARG A 7 6.82 -28.64 -33.25
N VAL A 8 5.78 -28.59 -34.08
CA VAL A 8 4.42 -28.29 -33.62
C VAL A 8 3.88 -29.41 -32.72
N GLN A 9 4.07 -30.69 -33.09
CA GLN A 9 3.68 -31.82 -32.25
C GLN A 9 4.44 -31.86 -30.92
N LEU A 10 5.74 -31.53 -30.92
CA LEU A 10 6.53 -31.43 -29.69
C LEU A 10 6.01 -30.31 -28.79
N TYR A 11 5.75 -29.12 -29.35
CA TYR A 11 5.19 -28.01 -28.60
C TYR A 11 3.82 -28.35 -27.98
N GLU A 12 2.92 -28.96 -28.74
CA GLU A 12 1.60 -29.36 -28.25
C GLU A 12 1.69 -30.47 -27.18
N ASN A 13 2.65 -31.40 -27.31
CA ASN A 13 2.93 -32.38 -26.25
C ASN A 13 3.48 -31.72 -24.97
N LEU A 14 4.43 -30.80 -25.10
CA LEU A 14 5.01 -30.06 -23.96
C LEU A 14 3.96 -29.19 -23.25
N LYS A 15 3.05 -28.60 -24.03
CA LYS A 15 1.89 -27.84 -23.54
C LYS A 15 0.90 -28.74 -22.81
N ARG A 16 0.52 -29.90 -23.38
CA ARG A 16 -0.37 -30.89 -22.73
C ARG A 16 0.25 -31.49 -21.47
N SER A 17 1.57 -31.67 -21.44
CA SER A 17 2.30 -32.16 -20.27
C SER A 17 2.38 -31.12 -19.13
N GLY A 18 1.87 -29.90 -19.32
CA GLY A 18 1.89 -28.82 -18.33
C GLY A 18 3.28 -28.20 -18.11
N ILE A 19 4.26 -28.53 -18.94
CA ILE A 19 5.63 -27.98 -18.84
C ILE A 19 5.61 -26.49 -19.19
N THR A 20 4.83 -26.11 -20.21
CA THR A 20 4.63 -24.70 -20.60
C THR A 20 3.98 -23.90 -19.47
N ASP A 21 3.04 -24.49 -18.73
CA ASP A 21 2.40 -23.80 -17.60
C ASP A 21 3.31 -23.73 -16.37
N LYS A 22 4.14 -24.75 -16.13
CA LYS A 22 5.21 -24.69 -15.13
C LYS A 22 6.22 -23.59 -15.45
N MET A 23 6.70 -23.49 -16.69
CA MET A 23 7.58 -22.39 -17.12
C MET A 23 6.90 -21.03 -16.97
N LYS A 24 5.63 -20.91 -17.37
CA LYS A 24 4.85 -19.66 -17.21
C LYS A 24 4.72 -19.26 -15.74
N SER A 25 4.45 -20.22 -14.85
CA SER A 25 4.36 -20.01 -13.40
C SER A 25 5.71 -19.62 -12.78
N GLN A 26 6.79 -20.28 -13.22
CA GLN A 26 8.16 -19.95 -12.80
C GLN A 26 8.56 -18.55 -13.25
N LEU A 27 8.28 -18.17 -14.51
CA LEU A 27 8.56 -16.83 -15.02
C LEU A 27 7.77 -15.75 -14.26
N ARG A 28 6.47 -15.98 -14.01
CA ARG A 28 5.67 -15.07 -13.18
C ARG A 28 6.26 -14.93 -11.78
N SER A 29 6.64 -16.04 -11.17
CA SER A 29 7.29 -16.04 -9.85
C SER A 29 8.62 -15.29 -9.88
N CYS A 30 9.46 -15.48 -10.90
CA CYS A 30 10.72 -14.75 -11.07
C CYS A 30 10.48 -13.25 -11.25
N ILE A 31 9.52 -12.84 -12.07
CA ILE A 31 9.19 -11.41 -12.25
C ILE A 31 8.73 -10.80 -10.93
N VAL A 32 7.84 -11.48 -10.20
CA VAL A 32 7.39 -11.00 -8.89
C VAL A 32 8.54 -10.90 -7.91
N GLN A 33 9.44 -11.90 -7.86
CA GLN A 33 10.63 -11.84 -7.00
C GLN A 33 11.58 -10.71 -7.40
N GLU A 34 11.80 -10.49 -8.69
CA GLU A 34 12.67 -9.43 -9.20
C GLU A 34 12.07 -8.05 -8.97
N LEU A 35 10.75 -7.90 -9.12
CA LEU A 35 10.03 -6.67 -8.76
C LEU A 35 10.11 -6.42 -7.26
N LEU A 36 9.84 -7.43 -6.42
CA LEU A 36 9.99 -7.33 -4.97
C LEU A 36 11.43 -7.02 -4.57
N LYS A 37 12.43 -7.55 -5.26
CA LYS A 37 13.85 -7.28 -5.02
C LYS A 37 14.23 -5.85 -5.41
N ASN A 38 13.74 -5.36 -6.55
CA ASN A 38 13.94 -3.98 -6.99
C ASN A 38 13.17 -2.98 -6.12
N THR A 39 12.00 -3.34 -5.58
CA THR A 39 11.30 -2.53 -4.58
C THR A 39 12.01 -2.57 -3.23
N LYS A 40 12.76 -3.66 -2.94
CA LYS A 40 13.60 -3.86 -1.74
C LYS A 40 15.01 -3.28 -1.86
N LEU A 41 15.24 -2.30 -2.74
CA LEU A 41 16.43 -1.45 -2.64
C LEU A 41 16.35 -0.43 -1.47
N SER A 42 15.34 -0.53 -0.62
CA SER A 42 15.41 -0.09 0.77
C SER A 42 14.93 -1.20 1.69
N ASN A 43 15.90 -1.95 2.23
CA ASN A 43 15.83 -2.74 3.46
C ASN A 43 15.25 -4.17 3.39
N GLY A 44 16.19 -5.13 3.41
CA GLY A 44 16.31 -6.07 4.53
C GLY A 44 15.09 -6.92 4.86
N GLY A 45 14.96 -8.06 4.17
CA GLY A 45 14.46 -9.30 4.74
C GLY A 45 13.13 -9.27 5.49
N THR A 46 12.04 -9.61 4.81
CA THR A 46 10.98 -10.49 5.35
C THR A 46 10.06 -10.93 4.20
N SER A 47 9.59 -12.15 4.34
CA SER A 47 8.67 -12.85 3.45
C SER A 47 7.27 -12.24 3.51
N GLY A 48 6.57 -12.28 2.38
CA GLY A 48 5.12 -12.09 2.34
C GLY A 48 4.67 -10.67 2.01
N TYR A 49 3.59 -10.59 1.24
CA TYR A 49 2.85 -9.41 0.77
C TYR A 49 2.27 -8.51 1.88
N ALA A 50 2.79 -8.59 3.11
CA ALA A 50 2.31 -7.86 4.29
C ALA A 50 3.05 -6.53 4.52
N ASN A 51 4.25 -6.34 3.95
CA ASN A 51 5.15 -5.25 4.37
C ASN A 51 5.18 -4.04 3.41
N ILE A 52 4.20 -3.89 2.52
CA ILE A 52 4.08 -2.66 1.71
C ILE A 52 3.67 -1.47 2.60
N PHE A 53 3.04 -1.74 3.75
CA PHE A 53 2.61 -0.72 4.71
C PHE A 53 3.50 -0.60 5.96
N ASP A 54 4.42 -1.54 6.20
CA ASP A 54 5.35 -1.52 7.34
C ASP A 54 6.73 -1.00 6.90
N ASN A 55 6.77 0.22 6.40
CA ASN A 55 8.02 0.97 6.22
C ASN A 55 8.57 1.41 7.59
N ASN A 56 9.22 0.50 8.31
CA ASN A 56 9.91 0.84 9.58
C ASN A 56 11.42 1.10 9.43
N ASP A 57 11.98 1.07 8.21
CA ASP A 57 13.43 1.21 8.03
C ASP A 57 13.87 2.50 7.34
N ILE A 58 13.08 3.57 7.48
CA ILE A 58 13.59 4.94 7.27
C ILE A 58 13.93 5.45 8.68
N PRO A 59 15.19 5.76 9.03
CA PRO A 59 15.44 6.50 10.25
C PRO A 59 14.63 7.80 10.11
N PRO A 60 13.62 8.05 10.95
CA PRO A 60 12.69 9.15 10.73
C PRO A 60 13.52 10.41 10.88
N LYS A 61 13.92 10.98 9.74
CA LYS A 61 14.55 12.29 9.69
C LYS A 61 13.42 13.27 9.97
N ASN A 62 13.08 13.38 11.25
CA ASN A 62 12.15 14.35 11.84
C ASN A 62 10.72 14.41 11.25
N PHE A 63 10.26 13.39 10.53
CA PHE A 63 8.91 13.36 9.96
C PHE A 63 8.02 12.47 10.82
N MET A 64 7.27 13.08 11.76
CA MET A 64 6.27 12.45 12.64
C MET A 64 6.70 11.13 13.34
N SER A 65 7.60 11.19 14.34
CA SER A 65 7.86 10.03 15.22
C SER A 65 6.65 9.60 16.07
N SER A 66 5.56 10.36 16.08
CA SER A 66 4.33 10.00 16.80
C SER A 66 3.32 9.37 15.84
N LYS A 67 3.15 8.05 15.94
CA LYS A 67 2.06 7.30 15.28
C LYS A 67 0.69 7.93 15.55
N VAL A 68 0.52 8.52 16.73
CA VAL A 68 -0.69 9.25 17.13
C VAL A 68 -0.90 10.49 16.28
N LEU A 69 0.16 11.27 16.03
CA LEU A 69 0.10 12.49 15.23
C LEU A 69 -0.14 12.19 13.75
N LEU A 70 0.49 11.14 13.21
CA LEU A 70 0.23 10.67 11.85
C LEU A 70 -1.24 10.26 11.68
N LYS A 71 -1.75 9.42 12.58
CA LYS A 71 -3.17 9.01 12.57
C LYS A 71 -4.12 10.21 12.71
N THR A 72 -3.73 11.24 13.46
CA THR A 72 -4.50 12.48 13.62
C THR A 72 -4.59 13.28 12.32
N ILE A 73 -3.48 13.45 11.61
CA ILE A 73 -3.46 14.14 10.31
C ILE A 73 -4.28 13.37 9.28
N ASN A 74 -4.07 12.06 9.20
CA ASN A 74 -4.81 11.21 8.27
C ASN A 74 -6.31 11.29 8.53
N SER A 75 -6.71 11.31 9.81
CA SER A 75 -8.10 11.48 10.22
C SER A 75 -8.68 12.83 9.81
N LEU A 76 -7.92 13.91 9.95
CA LEU A 76 -8.32 15.26 9.52
C LEU A 76 -8.56 15.32 8.01
N ILE A 77 -7.63 14.76 7.21
CA ILE A 77 -7.73 14.72 5.75
C ILE A 77 -8.95 13.90 5.32
N ILE A 78 -9.17 12.72 5.93
CA ILE A 78 -10.35 11.89 5.66
C ILE A 78 -11.65 12.64 5.97
N GLY A 79 -11.70 13.34 7.11
CA GLY A 79 -12.85 14.17 7.50
C GLY A 79 -13.16 15.24 6.45
N TYR A 80 -12.13 15.98 6.00
CA TYR A 80 -12.28 17.00 4.96
C TYR A 80 -12.73 16.43 3.61
N LEU A 81 -12.13 15.33 3.16
CA LEU A 81 -12.47 14.68 1.89
C LEU A 81 -13.90 14.15 1.89
N LYS A 82 -14.36 13.64 3.04
CA LYS A 82 -15.73 13.16 3.23
C LYS A 82 -16.73 14.33 3.26
N ALA A 83 -16.43 15.41 3.98
CA ALA A 83 -17.28 16.60 4.05
C ALA A 83 -17.39 17.33 2.70
N SER A 84 -16.33 17.29 1.89
CA SER A 84 -16.28 17.91 0.56
C SER A 84 -16.76 16.98 -0.56
N ASN A 85 -17.27 15.79 -0.26
CA ASN A 85 -17.80 14.82 -1.22
C ASN A 85 -16.78 14.33 -2.28
N TYR A 86 -15.48 14.30 -1.97
CA TYR A 86 -14.43 13.80 -2.86
C TYR A 86 -14.28 12.27 -2.78
N GLU A 87 -15.30 11.54 -3.24
CA GLU A 87 -15.36 10.07 -3.11
C GLU A 87 -14.20 9.36 -3.83
N PHE A 88 -13.80 9.85 -5.00
CA PHE A 88 -12.68 9.26 -5.76
C PHE A 88 -11.35 9.42 -5.02
N THR A 89 -11.04 10.65 -4.61
CA THR A 89 -9.81 10.95 -3.85
C THR A 89 -9.77 10.19 -2.55
N LEU A 90 -10.90 10.08 -1.84
CA LEU A 90 -11.00 9.30 -0.61
C LEU A 90 -10.72 7.80 -0.85
N SER A 91 -11.23 7.24 -1.95
CA SER A 91 -11.04 5.83 -2.28
C SER A 91 -9.58 5.48 -2.62
N VAL A 92 -8.82 6.43 -3.15
CA VAL A 92 -7.38 6.25 -3.43
C VAL A 92 -6.55 6.55 -2.18
N PHE A 93 -6.93 7.56 -1.41
CA PHE A 93 -6.22 8.00 -0.22
C PHE A 93 -6.22 6.95 0.90
N LEU A 94 -7.35 6.28 1.15
CA LEU A 94 -7.45 5.24 2.19
C LEU A 94 -6.37 4.15 2.05
N PRO A 95 -6.27 3.42 0.93
CA PRO A 95 -5.24 2.40 0.76
C PRO A 95 -3.82 2.98 0.72
N GLU A 96 -3.60 4.18 0.19
CA GLU A 96 -2.27 4.81 0.19
C GLU A 96 -1.79 5.18 1.60
N CYS A 97 -2.73 5.55 2.46
CA CYS A 97 -2.48 5.93 3.85
C CYS A 97 -2.36 4.73 4.79
N GLY A 98 -2.54 3.51 4.27
CA GLY A 98 -2.58 2.28 5.06
C GLY A 98 -3.83 2.17 5.94
N MET A 99 -4.90 2.91 5.63
CA MET A 99 -6.17 2.89 6.35
C MET A 99 -7.24 2.14 5.54
N SER A 100 -8.00 1.28 6.20
CA SER A 100 -9.15 0.61 5.62
C SER A 100 -10.42 1.45 5.77
N LYS A 101 -11.46 1.17 4.96
CA LYS A 101 -12.79 1.79 5.10
C LYS A 101 -13.43 1.56 6.48
N ASN A 102 -12.97 0.53 7.20
CA ASN A 102 -13.49 0.12 8.50
C ASN A 102 -12.61 0.61 9.66
N ASP A 103 -11.50 1.30 9.37
CA ASP A 103 -10.61 1.74 10.42
C ASP A 103 -11.23 2.92 11.18
N GLU A 104 -11.10 2.87 12.51
CA GLU A 104 -11.56 3.94 13.37
C GLU A 104 -10.71 5.21 13.17
N VAL A 105 -11.34 6.16 12.49
CA VAL A 105 -10.86 7.53 12.29
C VAL A 105 -11.09 8.32 13.59
N TYR A 106 -10.12 9.16 13.99
CA TYR A 106 -10.32 10.02 15.16
C TYR A 106 -11.43 11.04 14.90
N ASN A 107 -12.31 11.21 15.88
CA ASN A 107 -13.32 12.27 15.85
C ASN A 107 -12.67 13.64 16.07
N GLU A 108 -13.35 14.72 15.68
CA GLU A 108 -12.83 16.09 15.84
C GLU A 108 -12.40 16.41 17.28
N ASP A 109 -13.12 15.89 18.27
CA ASP A 109 -12.78 16.09 19.69
C ASP A 109 -11.50 15.34 20.09
N ASP A 110 -11.25 14.18 19.51
CA ASP A 110 -10.02 13.40 19.74
C ASP A 110 -8.84 14.09 19.06
N ILE A 111 -9.05 14.64 17.85
CA ILE A 111 -8.06 15.45 17.14
C ILE A 111 -7.71 16.71 17.95
N LYS A 112 -8.69 17.43 18.49
CA LYS A 112 -8.49 18.63 19.35
C LYS A 112 -7.71 18.28 20.62
N LYS A 113 -8.01 17.14 21.25
CA LYS A 113 -7.28 16.66 22.44
C LYS A 113 -5.84 16.31 22.11
N VAL A 114 -5.59 15.61 21.00
CA VAL A 114 -4.23 15.23 20.57
C VAL A 114 -3.37 16.45 20.22
N LEU A 115 -3.95 17.44 19.56
CA LEU A 115 -3.27 18.70 19.23
C LEU A 115 -3.17 19.66 20.42
N ASN A 116 -3.67 19.25 21.59
CA ASN A 116 -3.73 20.04 22.81
C ASN A 116 -4.36 21.43 22.57
N ILE A 117 -5.31 21.52 21.63
CA ILE A 117 -6.11 22.71 21.35
C ILE A 117 -7.20 22.78 22.43
N ASN A 118 -6.77 22.81 23.69
CA ASN A 118 -7.66 23.12 24.79
C ASN A 118 -7.91 24.63 24.77
N LYS A 119 -9.20 24.98 24.82
CA LYS A 119 -9.97 26.24 25.00
C LYS A 119 -9.27 27.57 25.38
N ASN A 120 -7.99 27.59 25.73
CA ASN A 120 -7.24 28.77 26.17
C ASN A 120 -6.58 29.57 25.04
N ASN A 121 -6.67 29.12 23.79
CA ASN A 121 -6.18 29.87 22.64
C ASN A 121 -7.36 30.36 21.80
N SER A 122 -8.03 31.40 22.31
CA SER A 122 -9.24 32.04 21.75
C SER A 122 -9.05 32.63 20.35
N LYS A 123 -7.86 32.61 19.77
CA LYS A 123 -7.58 33.12 18.42
C LYS A 123 -8.04 32.21 17.28
N PHE A 124 -8.33 30.94 17.53
CA PHE A 124 -8.72 29.99 16.47
C PHE A 124 -10.22 29.90 16.21
N PHE A 125 -11.05 30.53 17.04
CA PHE A 125 -12.52 30.53 16.90
C PHE A 125 -13.08 31.81 16.29
N GLU A 126 -12.23 32.73 15.82
CA GLU A 126 -12.60 34.06 15.29
C GLU A 126 -12.46 34.20 13.76
N ILE A 127 -12.49 33.10 13.00
CA ILE A 127 -12.51 33.15 11.52
C ILE A 127 -13.75 32.45 11.00
#